data_AF-A0A4Q1BCP8-F1
#
_entry.id   AF-A0A4Q1BCP8-F1
#
_cell.length_a   1.000
_cell.length_b   1.000
_cell.length_c   1.000
_cell.angle_alpha   90.00
_cell.angle_beta   90.00
_cell.angle_gamma   90.00
#
_symmetry.space_group_name_H-M   'P 1'
#
loop_
_entity.id
_entity.type
_entity.pdbx_description
1 polymer ?
#
loop_
_entity_poly.entity_id
_entity_poly.type
_entity_poly.pdbx_seq_one_letter_code
_entity_poly.pdbx_strand_id
1 'polypeptide(L)'
;MQPSQLYTILEDPVVPKTMRSYSMSSTTSLSSAASTGSRTAEDLLDRLVAQSTSTHIHLWAAGNVRLGSLDLTTSSAETAELVRAMQVDPRFEVIAVRHLDDDGEDWKVTFRRTETLPHSP
;
A
#
# COMPACT_ATOMS: atom_id res chain seq x y z
N MET A 1 -16.51 55.35 31.65
CA MET A 1 -17.42 54.96 30.56
C MET A 1 -16.92 53.63 30.01
N GLN A 2 -17.74 52.60 30.13
CA GLN A 2 -17.64 51.27 29.52
C GLN A 2 -17.81 51.34 27.98
N PRO A 3 -17.65 50.26 27.16
CA PRO A 3 -17.08 48.90 27.39
C PRO A 3 -16.24 48.34 26.18
N SER A 4 -15.54 47.17 26.29
CA SER A 4 -15.78 45.88 25.57
C SER A 4 -15.51 45.80 24.04
N GLN A 5 -15.02 44.74 23.37
CA GLN A 5 -14.68 43.31 23.62
C GLN A 5 -13.95 42.73 22.37
N LEU A 6 -13.16 41.64 22.54
CA LEU A 6 -12.98 40.45 21.66
C LEU A 6 -12.42 40.63 20.21
N TYR A 7 -11.55 39.80 19.61
CA TYR A 7 -11.23 38.36 19.68
C TYR A 7 -9.77 38.06 19.21
N THR A 8 -9.26 36.91 19.66
CA THR A 8 -8.20 35.99 19.16
C THR A 8 -7.94 35.95 17.64
N ILE A 9 -6.69 35.66 17.21
CA ILE A 9 -6.24 34.48 16.41
C ILE A 9 -4.74 34.62 16.00
N LEU A 10 -4.06 33.48 16.00
CA LEU A 10 -2.69 33.10 15.58
C LEU A 10 -2.24 33.52 14.16
N GLU A 11 -0.90 33.52 13.99
CA GLU A 11 -0.10 33.30 12.76
C GLU A 11 -0.10 34.36 11.63
N ASP A 12 1.09 34.85 11.28
CA ASP A 12 1.49 35.27 9.90
C ASP A 12 3.05 35.52 9.83
N PRO A 13 3.71 35.71 8.65
CA PRO A 13 4.35 34.64 7.87
C PRO A 13 5.64 35.10 7.09
N VAL A 14 6.03 34.33 6.07
CA VAL A 14 6.62 34.72 4.75
C VAL A 14 8.14 34.97 4.56
N VAL A 15 8.76 33.97 3.89
CA VAL A 15 9.58 33.92 2.64
C VAL A 15 10.31 35.17 2.09
N PRO A 16 11.53 34.97 1.52
CA PRO A 16 11.86 35.47 0.16
C PRO A 16 12.47 34.39 -0.77
N LYS A 17 11.91 34.09 -1.98
CA LYS A 17 12.24 34.60 -3.35
C LYS A 17 13.70 34.29 -3.78
N THR A 18 14.08 33.50 -4.80
CA THR A 18 13.74 33.60 -6.25
C THR A 18 14.32 32.41 -7.08
N MET A 19 13.44 31.65 -7.77
CA MET A 19 13.43 31.31 -9.21
C MET A 19 14.71 30.87 -10.00
N ARG A 20 14.72 29.63 -10.51
CA ARG A 20 15.04 29.32 -11.93
C ARG A 20 14.26 28.05 -12.38
N SER A 21 13.38 28.23 -13.35
CA SER A 21 12.40 27.25 -13.84
C SER A 21 12.99 26.26 -14.84
N TYR A 22 12.50 25.00 -14.82
CA TYR A 22 12.10 24.25 -16.01
C TYR A 22 10.88 23.40 -15.65
N SER A 23 9.72 23.75 -16.20
CA SER A 23 8.50 22.97 -16.11
C SER A 23 8.58 21.81 -17.09
N MET A 24 8.62 20.58 -16.56
CA MET A 24 8.06 19.42 -17.26
C MET A 24 6.83 18.98 -16.49
N SER A 25 5.66 19.33 -17.02
CA SER A 25 4.40 18.73 -16.61
C SER A 25 4.40 17.27 -17.04
N SER A 26 4.39 16.34 -16.09
CA SER A 26 3.83 15.01 -16.27
C SER A 26 3.31 14.48 -14.93
N THR A 27 1.98 14.33 -14.88
CA THR A 27 1.21 13.40 -14.05
C THR A 27 1.39 13.45 -12.54
N THR A 28 0.47 14.16 -11.89
CA THR A 28 -0.18 13.78 -10.61
C THR A 28 0.46 12.61 -9.87
N SER A 29 1.51 12.88 -9.10
CA SER A 29 1.79 12.04 -7.94
C SER A 29 0.76 12.42 -6.88
N LEU A 30 -0.36 11.70 -6.85
CA LEU A 30 -1.04 11.47 -5.57
C LEU A 30 -0.01 10.70 -4.73
N SER A 31 0.86 11.44 -4.05
CA SER A 31 1.53 10.96 -2.86
C SER A 31 0.42 10.83 -1.81
N SER A 32 -0.37 9.76 -1.94
CA SER A 32 -1.32 9.36 -0.92
C SER A 32 -0.50 9.09 0.31
N ALA A 33 -0.60 10.01 1.27
CA ALA A 33 -0.04 9.89 2.60
C ALA A 33 -0.30 8.46 3.09
N ALA A 34 0.77 7.72 3.32
CA ALA A 34 0.70 6.39 3.88
C ALA A 34 0.10 6.54 5.28
N SER A 35 -1.20 6.29 5.40
CA SER A 35 -1.84 6.18 6.70
C SER A 35 -1.13 5.07 7.47
N THR A 36 -0.54 5.45 8.59
CA THR A 36 0.12 4.58 9.58
C THR A 36 -0.95 3.74 10.28
N GLY A 37 -1.64 2.88 9.53
CA GLY A 37 -2.49 1.82 10.06
C GLY A 37 -1.58 0.68 10.52
N SER A 38 -1.82 0.18 11.73
CA SER A 38 -1.09 -0.93 12.35
C SER A 38 -0.93 -2.10 11.37
N ARG A 39 0.30 -2.36 10.90
CA ARG A 39 0.58 -3.17 9.70
C ARG A 39 0.66 -4.67 9.98
N THR A 40 -0.25 -5.26 10.75
CA THR A 40 -0.22 -6.72 10.91
C THR A 40 -0.56 -7.41 9.58
N ALA A 41 -0.03 -8.63 9.38
CA ALA A 41 -0.32 -9.42 8.17
C ALA A 41 -1.83 -9.64 7.97
N GLU A 42 -2.59 -9.69 9.07
CA GLU A 42 -4.06 -9.84 9.06
C GLU A 42 -4.78 -8.57 8.54
N ASP A 43 -4.36 -7.37 8.95
CA ASP A 43 -4.90 -6.11 8.41
C ASP A 43 -4.60 -5.99 6.91
N LEU A 44 -3.39 -6.36 6.51
CA LEU A 44 -3.02 -6.42 5.09
C LEU A 44 -3.90 -7.41 4.34
N LEU A 45 -4.14 -8.61 4.88
CA LEU A 45 -4.99 -9.60 4.26
C LEU A 45 -6.43 -9.09 4.05
N ASP A 46 -7.03 -8.45 5.05
CA ASP A 46 -8.38 -7.87 4.94
C ASP A 46 -8.45 -6.82 3.81
N ARG A 47 -7.44 -5.95 3.74
CA ARG A 47 -7.33 -4.94 2.67
C ARG A 47 -7.11 -5.55 1.28
N LEU A 48 -6.41 -6.69 1.20
CA LEU A 48 -6.23 -7.43 -0.04
C LEU A 48 -7.54 -8.09 -0.50
N VAL A 49 -8.34 -8.61 0.43
CA VAL A 49 -9.68 -9.16 0.15
C VAL A 49 -10.62 -8.09 -0.37
N ALA A 50 -10.51 -6.86 0.11
CA ALA A 50 -11.33 -5.74 -0.36
C ALA A 50 -11.03 -5.30 -1.81
N GLN A 51 -9.93 -5.77 -2.42
CA GLN A 51 -9.59 -5.42 -3.80
C GLN A 51 -10.43 -6.18 -4.83
N SER A 52 -10.55 -5.60 -6.03
CA SER A 52 -11.16 -6.25 -7.18
C SER A 52 -10.48 -7.59 -7.51
N THR A 53 -11.27 -8.56 -7.97
CA THR A 53 -10.81 -9.91 -8.37
C THR A 53 -9.84 -9.89 -9.55
N SER A 54 -9.88 -8.83 -10.36
CA SER A 54 -8.93 -8.60 -11.45
C SER A 54 -7.57 -8.04 -11.00
N THR A 55 -7.40 -7.68 -9.73
CA THR A 55 -6.16 -7.04 -9.26
C THR A 55 -5.11 -8.10 -8.95
N HIS A 56 -3.93 -7.98 -9.58
CA HIS A 56 -2.77 -8.78 -9.22
C HIS A 56 -2.09 -8.22 -7.98
N ILE A 57 -1.72 -9.14 -7.10
CA ILE A 57 -1.02 -8.87 -5.84
C ILE A 57 0.37 -9.46 -6.00
N HIS A 58 1.39 -8.65 -5.89
CA HIS A 58 2.77 -9.08 -5.99
C HIS A 58 3.43 -8.97 -4.62
N LEU A 59 4.08 -10.03 -4.15
CA LEU A 59 4.82 -10.06 -2.91
C LEU A 59 6.27 -10.45 -3.20
N TRP A 60 7.22 -9.80 -2.54
CA TRP A 60 8.65 -10.06 -2.66
C TRP A 60 9.24 -10.48 -1.32
N ALA A 61 10.24 -11.37 -1.35
CA ALA A 61 10.96 -11.84 -0.17
C ALA A 61 11.50 -10.69 0.72
N ALA A 62 11.94 -9.59 0.07
CA ALA A 62 12.45 -8.39 0.74
C ALA A 62 11.41 -7.59 1.54
N GLY A 63 10.14 -7.99 1.57
CA GLY A 63 9.10 -7.29 2.32
C GLY A 63 8.25 -6.32 1.49
N ASN A 64 8.44 -6.30 0.17
CA ASN A 64 7.63 -5.44 -0.70
C ASN A 64 6.33 -6.15 -1.08
N VAL A 65 5.23 -5.41 -1.05
CA VAL A 65 3.90 -5.89 -1.45
C VAL A 65 3.29 -4.84 -2.37
N ARG A 66 2.96 -5.22 -3.59
CA ARG A 66 2.32 -4.33 -4.57
C ARG A 66 0.94 -4.83 -4.91
N LEU A 67 -0.02 -3.94 -4.79
CA LEU A 67 -1.45 -4.16 -4.98
C LEU A 67 -1.96 -3.22 -6.07
N GLY A 68 -1.97 -3.67 -7.31
CA GLY A 68 -2.23 -2.80 -8.45
C GLY A 68 -1.25 -1.61 -8.52
N SER A 69 -1.74 -0.41 -8.22
CA SER A 69 -0.97 0.85 -8.18
C SER A 69 -0.50 1.26 -6.76
N LEU A 70 -0.83 0.46 -5.74
CA LEU A 70 -0.43 0.71 -4.36
C LEU A 70 0.80 -0.13 -4.02
N ASP A 71 1.90 0.52 -3.68
CA ASP A 71 3.11 -0.12 -3.16
C ASP A 71 3.13 -0.02 -1.63
N LEU A 72 3.27 -1.16 -0.98
CA LEU A 72 3.35 -1.33 0.46
C LEU A 72 4.70 -1.98 0.80
N THR A 73 5.26 -1.56 1.92
CA THR A 73 6.48 -2.15 2.47
C THR A 73 6.16 -2.69 3.86
N THR A 74 6.47 -3.95 4.08
CA THR A 74 6.35 -4.63 5.37
C THR A 74 7.65 -5.38 5.65
N SER A 75 7.76 -6.07 6.78
CA SER A 75 8.94 -6.89 7.04
C SER A 75 8.96 -8.16 6.18
N SER A 76 10.14 -8.72 5.93
CA SER A 76 10.27 -10.02 5.25
C SER A 76 9.53 -11.13 6.00
N ALA A 77 9.54 -11.09 7.34
CA ALA A 77 8.83 -12.06 8.18
C ALA A 77 7.31 -11.96 7.99
N GLU A 78 6.75 -10.75 8.02
CA GLU A 78 5.32 -10.51 7.78
C GLU A 78 4.92 -10.87 6.35
N THR A 79 5.80 -10.64 5.38
CA THR A 79 5.53 -11.03 3.98
C THR A 79 5.51 -12.54 3.82
N ALA A 80 6.44 -13.27 4.46
CA ALA A 80 6.44 -14.73 4.44
C ALA A 80 5.20 -15.31 5.14
N GLU A 81 4.73 -14.67 6.22
CA GLU A 81 3.46 -15.04 6.87
C GLU A 81 2.25 -14.75 5.98
N LEU A 82 2.21 -13.58 5.35
CA LEU A 82 1.14 -13.19 4.43
C LEU A 82 1.06 -14.13 3.22
N VAL A 83 2.20 -14.52 2.64
CA VAL A 83 2.26 -15.51 1.56
C VAL A 83 1.72 -16.86 2.00
N ARG A 84 2.00 -17.29 3.24
CA ARG A 84 1.45 -18.54 3.79
C ARG A 84 -0.06 -18.43 4.02
N ALA A 85 -0.54 -17.31 4.57
CA ALA A 85 -1.96 -17.04 4.79
C ALA A 85 -2.73 -17.00 3.46
N MET A 86 -2.20 -16.33 2.44
CA MET A 86 -2.82 -16.24 1.12
C MET A 86 -2.82 -17.58 0.37
N GLN A 87 -1.84 -18.46 0.60
CA GLN A 87 -1.82 -19.79 -0.04
C GLN A 87 -2.87 -20.75 0.50
N VAL A 88 -3.24 -20.63 1.78
CA VAL A 88 -4.29 -21.47 2.38
C VAL A 88 -5.69 -20.89 2.21
N ASP A 89 -5.79 -19.61 1.85
CA ASP A 89 -7.06 -18.92 1.68
C ASP A 89 -7.61 -19.13 0.27
N PRO A 90 -8.79 -19.76 0.11
CA PRO A 90 -9.35 -20.10 -1.20
C PRO A 90 -9.73 -18.87 -2.05
N ARG A 91 -9.80 -17.69 -1.43
CA ARG A 91 -10.07 -16.42 -2.10
C ARG A 91 -8.87 -15.92 -2.89
N PHE A 92 -7.70 -16.56 -2.77
CA PHE A 92 -6.50 -16.20 -3.51
C PHE A 92 -5.95 -17.40 -4.26
N GLU A 93 -5.44 -17.14 -5.46
CA GLU A 93 -4.81 -18.12 -6.33
C GLU A 93 -3.40 -17.66 -6.64
N VAL A 94 -2.42 -18.56 -6.50
CA VAL A 94 -1.04 -18.31 -6.91
C VAL A 94 -0.97 -18.38 -8.44
N ILE A 95 -0.65 -17.25 -9.07
CA ILE A 95 -0.50 -17.15 -10.53
C ILE A 95 0.92 -17.46 -10.96
N ALA A 96 1.91 -17.01 -10.17
CA ALA A 96 3.31 -17.22 -10.51
C ALA A 96 4.21 -17.12 -9.28
N VAL A 97 5.25 -17.95 -9.26
CA VAL A 97 6.39 -17.82 -8.35
C VAL A 97 7.63 -17.65 -9.23
N ARG A 98 8.43 -16.60 -8.98
CA ARG A 98 9.69 -16.35 -9.68
C ARG A 98 10.80 -16.19 -8.66
N HIS A 99 11.89 -16.92 -8.83
CA HIS A 99 13.11 -16.67 -8.09
C HIS A 99 13.95 -15.68 -8.90
N LEU A 100 14.52 -14.70 -8.23
CA LEU A 100 15.29 -13.60 -8.82
C LEU A 100 16.80 -13.87 -8.72
N ASP A 101 17.19 -14.77 -7.83
CA ASP A 101 18.54 -15.27 -7.63
C ASP A 101 18.61 -16.81 -7.77
N ASP A 102 19.83 -17.35 -7.77
CA ASP A 102 20.11 -18.78 -7.95
C ASP A 102 19.97 -19.60 -6.64
N ASP A 103 20.09 -18.93 -5.48
CA ASP A 103 19.95 -19.55 -4.14
C ASP A 103 18.46 -19.70 -3.74
N GLY A 104 17.59 -18.89 -4.34
CA GLY A 104 16.15 -18.88 -4.11
C GLY A 104 15.71 -18.05 -2.90
N GLU A 105 16.61 -17.25 -2.34
CA GLU A 105 16.33 -16.36 -1.20
C GLU A 105 15.48 -15.15 -1.62
N ASP A 106 15.70 -14.64 -2.81
CA ASP A 106 14.99 -13.53 -3.42
C ASP A 106 13.93 -14.06 -4.39
N TRP A 107 12.68 -14.03 -3.96
CA TRP A 107 11.54 -14.48 -4.75
C TRP A 107 10.47 -13.42 -4.88
N LYS A 108 9.65 -13.59 -5.91
CA LYS A 108 8.42 -12.85 -6.16
C LYS A 108 7.27 -13.82 -6.34
N VAL A 109 6.24 -13.73 -5.51
CA VAL A 109 4.98 -14.44 -5.69
C VAL A 109 3.92 -13.47 -6.21
N THR A 110 3.17 -13.91 -7.21
CA THR A 110 2.02 -13.17 -7.73
C THR A 110 0.75 -13.95 -7.43
N PHE A 111 -0.17 -13.31 -6.73
CA PHE A 111 -1.51 -13.81 -6.46
C PHE A 111 -2.54 -13.04 -7.28
N ARG A 112 -3.66 -13.70 -7.51
CA ARG A 112 -4.90 -13.09 -7.98
C ARG A 112 -6.00 -13.47 -7.00
N ARG A 113 -6.92 -12.54 -6.74
CA ARG A 113 -8.12 -12.85 -5.97
C ARG A 113 -9.11 -13.62 -6.84
N THR A 114 -9.58 -14.76 -6.36
CA THR A 114 -10.56 -15.59 -7.06
C THR A 114 -11.99 -15.12 -6.73
N GLU A 115 -12.89 -15.24 -7.71
CA GLU A 115 -14.34 -15.08 -7.50
C GLU A 115 -14.96 -16.35 -6.88
N THR A 116 -14.26 -17.01 -5.96
CA THR A 116 -14.88 -18.11 -5.21
C THR A 116 -15.96 -17.51 -4.31
N LEU A 117 -17.15 -17.32 -4.90
CA LEU A 117 -18.42 -17.25 -4.18
C LEU A 117 -18.41 -18.47 -3.25
N PRO A 118 -18.72 -18.31 -1.95
CA PRO A 118 -19.01 -19.48 -1.13
C PRO A 118 -20.11 -20.25 -1.85
N HIS A 119 -19.80 -21.46 -2.31
CA HIS A 119 -20.78 -22.37 -2.88
C HIS A 119 -21.76 -22.64 -1.75
N SER A 120 -22.91 -21.95 -1.76
CA SER A 120 -24.01 -22.26 -0.88
C SER A 120 -24.47 -23.70 -1.19
N PRO A 121 -24.56 -24.59 -0.19
CA PRO A 121 -25.16 -25.91 -0.37
C PRO A 121 -26.65 -25.82 -0.67
#